data_AF-C9LRG1-F1
#
_entry.id   AF-C9LRG1-F1
#
_cell.length_a   1.000
_cell.length_b   1.000
_cell.length_c   1.000
_cell.angle_alpha   90.00
_cell.angle_beta   90.00
_cell.angle_gamma   90.00
#
_symmetry.space_group_name_H-M   'P 1'
#
loop_
_entity.id
_entity.type
_entity.pdbx_description
1 polymer ?
#
loop_
_entity_poly.entity_id
_entity_poly.type
_entity_poly.pdbx_seq_one_letter_code
_entity_poly.pdbx_strand_id
1 'polypeptide(L)' 'MLQSEKVKTAIEAVEACCGKCEICSPDCPVFVAKRALSTLFTDLEEYEASMDEGTP' A
#
# COMPACT_ATOMS: atom_id res chain seq x y z
N MET A 1 6.46 -14.16 -6.13
CA MET A 1 6.08 -12.98 -5.35
C MET A 1 4.70 -12.57 -5.81
N LEU A 2 3.75 -12.64 -4.89
CA LEU A 2 2.39 -12.15 -5.07
C LEU A 2 2.42 -10.63 -5.33
N GLN A 3 1.36 -10.09 -5.94
CA GLN A 3 1.32 -8.65 -6.21
C GLN A 3 1.19 -7.87 -4.90
N SER A 4 0.40 -8.39 -3.96
CA SER A 4 0.29 -7.87 -2.59
C SER A 4 1.65 -7.69 -1.91
N GLU A 5 2.54 -8.69 -1.97
CA GLU A 5 3.89 -8.62 -1.38
C GLU A 5 4.72 -7.46 -1.93
N LYS A 6 4.64 -7.20 -3.24
CA LYS A 6 5.37 -6.06 -3.86
C LYS A 6 4.82 -4.72 -3.39
N VAL A 7 3.50 -4.60 -3.27
CA VAL A 7 2.86 -3.37 -2.77
C VAL A 7 3.20 -3.15 -1.29
N LYS A 8 3.29 -4.21 -0.49
CA LYS A 8 3.75 -4.12 0.90
C LYS A 8 5.16 -3.52 1.00
N THR A 9 6.11 -4.00 0.22
CA THR A 9 7.47 -3.41 0.19
C THR A 9 7.46 -1.95 -0.27
N ALA A 10 6.58 -1.58 -1.20
CA ALA A 10 6.44 -0.19 -1.63
C ALA A 10 5.89 0.71 -0.51
N ILE A 11 4.93 0.23 0.28
CA ILE A 11 4.41 0.94 1.47
C ILE A 11 5.53 1.20 2.47
N GLU A 12 6.35 0.19 2.79
CA GLU A 12 7.49 0.30 3.71
C GLU A 12 8.50 1.35 3.23
N ALA A 13 8.81 1.36 1.92
CA ALA A 13 9.72 2.35 1.33
C ALA A 13 9.17 3.78 1.38
N VAL A 14 7.87 3.97 1.14
CA VAL A 14 7.20 5.28 1.25
C VAL A 14 7.19 5.74 2.71
N GLU A 15 6.89 4.84 3.65
CA GLU A 15 6.86 5.15 5.08
C GLU A 15 8.21 5.59 5.62
N ALA A 16 9.31 4.99 5.14
CA ALA A 16 10.68 5.42 5.47
C ALA A 16 11.01 6.87 5.02
N CYS A 17 10.20 7.45 4.13
CA CYS A 17 10.33 8.85 3.72
C CYS A 17 9.56 9.84 4.62
N CYS A 18 8.69 9.35 5.51
CA CYS A 18 7.90 10.18 6.43
C CYS A 18 8.77 10.83 7.53
N GLY A 19 8.27 11.90 8.15
CA GLY A 19 8.95 12.57 9.28
C GLY A 19 10.09 13.52 8.92
N LYS A 20 10.33 13.76 7.62
CA LYS A 20 11.35 14.71 7.13
C LYS A 20 10.84 16.15 6.94
N CYS A 21 9.53 16.36 7.03
CA CYS A 21 8.90 17.68 6.91
C CYS A 21 8.89 18.41 8.26
N GLU A 22 9.08 19.73 8.25
CA GLU A 22 8.99 20.57 9.46
C GLU A 22 7.56 20.64 10.02
N ILE A 23 6.55 20.58 9.14
CA ILE A 23 5.13 20.58 9.48
C ILE A 23 4.43 19.53 8.61
N CYS A 24 3.59 18.70 9.22
CA CYS A 24 2.74 17.75 8.49
C CYS A 24 1.60 18.49 7.78
N SER A 25 1.38 18.17 6.50
CA SER A 25 0.29 18.70 5.68
C SER A 25 -0.59 17.56 5.15
N PRO A 26 -1.92 17.77 5.01
CA PRO A 26 -2.80 16.82 4.34
C PRO A 26 -2.42 16.59 2.87
N ASP A 27 -1.76 17.56 2.23
CA ASP A 27 -1.27 17.47 0.86
C ASP A 27 0.15 16.87 0.76
N CYS A 28 0.65 16.26 1.84
CA CYS A 28 1.97 15.64 1.85
C CYS A 28 2.03 14.48 0.85
N PRO A 29 2.97 14.49 -0.12
CA PRO A 29 3.05 13.43 -1.14
C PRO A 29 3.31 12.05 -0.53
N VAL A 30 4.04 11.97 0.60
CA VAL A 30 4.26 10.72 1.33
C VAL A 30 2.95 10.16 1.87
N PHE A 31 2.11 11.02 2.45
CA PHE A 31 0.81 10.62 3.00
C PHE A 31 -0.15 10.17 1.89
N VAL A 32 -0.23 10.94 0.81
CA VAL A 32 -1.06 10.61 -0.37
C VAL A 32 -0.63 9.27 -0.97
N ALA A 33 0.67 9.06 -1.18
CA ALA A 33 1.21 7.82 -1.71
C ALA A 33 0.95 6.63 -0.77
N LYS A 34 1.19 6.78 0.54
CA LYS A 34 0.93 5.73 1.54
C LYS A 34 -0.54 5.31 1.50
N ARG A 35 -1.47 6.27 1.50
CA ARG A 35 -2.91 6.00 1.45
C ARG A 35 -3.29 5.22 0.18
N ALA A 36 -2.83 5.67 -0.99
CA ALA A 36 -3.14 5.00 -2.26
C ALA A 36 -2.61 3.56 -2.30
N LEU A 37 -1.38 3.34 -1.83
CA LEU A 37 -0.79 2.01 -1.79
C LEU A 37 -1.47 1.09 -0.76
N SER A 38 -1.88 1.61 0.40
CA SER A 38 -2.62 0.84 1.40
C SER A 38 -3.97 0.36 0.86
N THR A 39 -4.71 1.21 0.13
CA THR A 39 -5.96 0.79 -0.53
C THR A 39 -5.69 -0.30 -1.56
N LEU A 40 -4.70 -0.10 -2.44
CA LEU A 40 -4.33 -1.11 -3.45
C LEU A 40 -3.90 -2.44 -2.81
N PHE A 41 -3.20 -2.41 -1.68
CA PHE A 41 -2.79 -3.60 -0.96
C PHE A 41 -4.00 -4.42 -0.49
N THR A 42 -5.00 -3.77 0.11
CA THR A 42 -6.25 -4.42 0.52
C THR A 42 -6.99 -5.01 -0.68
N ASP A 43 -7.14 -4.27 -1.78
CA ASP A 43 -7.80 -4.75 -2.99
C ASP A 43 -7.10 -6.00 -3.56
N LEU A 44 -5.76 -6.05 -3.50
CA LEU A 44 -4.97 -7.19 -3.95
C LEU A 44 -5.08 -8.39 -3.02
N GLU A 45 -5.09 -8.19 -1.69
CA GLU A 45 -5.31 -9.28 -0.73
C GLU A 45 -6.69 -9.92 -0.92
N GLU A 46 -7.73 -9.12 -1.12
CA GLU A 46 -9.08 -9.61 -1.41
C GLU A 46 -9.14 -10.38 -2.74
N TYR A 47 -8.52 -9.82 -3.79
CA TYR A 47 -8.45 -10.48 -5.10
C TYR A 47 -7.69 -11.81 -5.06
N GLU A 48 -6.53 -11.83 -4.41
CA GLU A 48 -5.71 -13.03 -4.27
C GLU A 48 -6.42 -14.11 -3.42
N ALA A 49 -7.10 -13.72 -2.33
CA ALA A 49 -7.92 -14.63 -1.54
C ALA A 49 -9.08 -15.24 -2.36
N SER A 50 -9.73 -14.43 -3.20
CA SER A 50 -10.82 -14.91 -4.07
C SER A 50 -10.37 -15.90 -5.16
N MET A 51 -9.08 -15.86 -5.54
CA MET A 51 -8.51 -16.81 -6.50
C MET A 51 -8.06 -18.12 -5.85
N ASP A 52 -7.75 -18.11 -4.55
CA ASP A 52 -7.35 -19.31 -3.79
C ASP A 52 -8.57 -20.17 -3.40
N GLU A 53 -9.74 -19.55 -3.19
CA GLU A 53 -10.97 -20.25 -2.80
C GLU A 53 -11.69 -21.04 -3.91
N GLY A 54 -11.10 -21.17 -5.10
CA GLY A 54 -11.58 -22.06 -6.15
C GLY A 54 -12.89 -21.60 -6.82
N THR A 55 -12.81 -21.31 -8.11
CA THR A 55 -13.97 -21.43 -9.01
C THR A 55 -14.64 -22.80 -8.81
N PRO A 56 -15.98 -22.91 -8.75
CA PRO A 56 -16.65 -24.21 -8.90
C PRO A 56 -16.26 -24.91 -10.21
#